data_AF-A0A5B6Z6L2-F1
#
_entry.id   AF-A0A5B6Z6L2-F1
#
_cell.length_a   1.000
_cell.length_b   1.000
_cell.length_c   1.000
_cell.angle_alpha   90.00
_cell.angle_beta   90.00
_cell.angle_gamma   90.00
#
_symmetry.space_group_name_H-M   'P 1'
#
loop_
_entity.id
_entity.type
_entity.pdbx_description
1 polymer ?
#
loop_
_entity_poly.entity_id
_entity_poly.type
_entity_poly.pdbx_seq_one_letter_code
_entity_poly.pdbx_strand_id
1 'polypeptide(L)'
;LMSCVAGAQLSSYASFLSKGDVALSILLTSSTTIASVIVTPILTGLLIGSVVPVDAIAMSKSILQVVLVPVTLGLVLNTYAKPVVSVLRPLMPFVALVCTSMCIGSPLAINQRQILSAEGLRLVSPVLTFHAVAFTSGYWISKIPLLRLEEEVCRTISL
;
A
#
# COMPACT_ATOMS: atom_id res chain seq x y z
N LEU A 1 -9.85 7.44 1.83
CA LEU A 1 -8.65 7.34 0.96
C LEU A 1 -7.73 6.21 1.41
N MET A 2 -7.24 6.20 2.66
CA MET A 2 -6.36 5.13 3.18
C MET A 2 -6.90 3.70 2.96
N SER A 3 -8.21 3.50 3.06
CA SER A 3 -8.86 2.20 2.84
C SER A 3 -9.07 1.81 1.37
N CYS A 4 -8.80 2.71 0.42
CA CYS A 4 -9.10 2.53 -1.00
C CYS A 4 -7.85 2.30 -1.86
N VAL A 5 -6.67 2.46 -1.28
CA VAL A 5 -5.38 2.33 -2.00
C VAL A 5 -4.91 0.87 -2.02
N ALA A 6 -4.01 0.56 -2.95
CA ALA A 6 -3.38 -0.75 -3.06
C ALA A 6 -2.54 -1.12 -1.83
N GLY A 7 -2.16 -2.40 -1.74
CA GLY A 7 -1.25 -2.89 -0.72
C GLY A 7 0.12 -2.19 -0.76
N ALA A 8 0.79 -2.15 0.39
CA ALA A 8 2.09 -1.50 0.54
C ALA A 8 3.23 -2.46 0.23
N GLN A 9 4.31 -1.98 -0.41
CA GLN A 9 5.48 -2.80 -0.75
C GLN A 9 6.19 -3.43 0.46
N LEU A 10 6.03 -2.82 1.64
CA LEU A 10 6.53 -3.30 2.93
C LEU A 10 5.86 -4.61 3.39
N SER A 11 4.68 -4.97 2.86
CA SER A 11 3.96 -6.20 3.22
C SER A 11 4.80 -7.45 2.94
N SER A 12 5.59 -7.47 1.87
CA SER A 12 6.47 -8.60 1.52
C SER A 12 7.55 -8.86 2.58
N TYR A 13 8.08 -7.79 3.20
CA TYR A 13 9.04 -7.88 4.30
C TYR A 13 8.35 -8.32 5.60
N ALA A 14 7.15 -7.82 5.87
CA ALA A 14 6.34 -8.27 7.01
C ALA A 14 5.95 -9.76 6.88
N SER A 15 5.59 -10.22 5.68
CA SER A 15 5.34 -11.64 5.37
C SER A 15 6.59 -12.48 5.64
N PHE A 16 7.77 -12.03 5.19
CA PHE A 16 9.03 -12.73 5.47
C PHE A 16 9.29 -12.86 6.99
N LEU A 17 9.15 -11.78 7.76
CA LEU A 17 9.37 -11.79 9.21
C LEU A 17 8.34 -12.63 9.98
N SER A 18 7.09 -12.66 9.51
CA SER A 18 5.99 -13.42 10.13
C SER A 18 5.94 -14.89 9.71
N LYS A 19 6.87 -15.34 8.84
CA LYS A 19 6.84 -16.66 8.20
C LYS A 19 5.54 -16.89 7.42
N GLY A 20 5.12 -15.86 6.70
CA GLY A 20 4.07 -15.90 5.68
C GLY A 20 4.67 -16.13 4.28
N ASP A 21 3.79 -16.33 3.30
CA ASP A 21 4.14 -16.55 1.90
C ASP A 21 4.52 -15.21 1.25
N VAL A 22 5.82 -15.02 1.04
CA VAL A 22 6.39 -13.83 0.41
C VAL A 22 5.98 -13.71 -1.06
N ALA A 23 5.88 -14.83 -1.77
CA ALA A 23 5.50 -14.82 -3.18
C ALA A 23 4.06 -14.37 -3.35
N LEU A 24 3.15 -14.88 -2.51
CA LEU A 24 1.76 -14.44 -2.47
C LEU A 24 1.65 -12.95 -2.12
N SER A 25 2.43 -12.47 -1.15
CA SER A 25 2.44 -11.05 -0.76
C SER A 25 2.81 -10.13 -1.92
N ILE A 26 3.82 -10.53 -2.70
CA ILE A 26 4.24 -9.81 -3.91
C ILE A 26 3.12 -9.84 -4.98
N LEU A 27 2.44 -10.97 -5.16
CA LEU A 27 1.35 -11.10 -6.13
C LEU A 27 0.13 -10.24 -5.73
N LEU A 28 -0.27 -10.25 -4.47
CA LEU A 28 -1.36 -9.41 -3.95
C LEU A 28 -1.02 -7.92 -4.10
N THR A 29 0.19 -7.54 -3.73
CA THR A 29 0.64 -6.13 -3.86
C THR A 29 0.70 -5.70 -5.32
N SER A 30 1.23 -6.54 -6.22
CA SER A 30 1.35 -6.21 -7.64
C SER A 30 -0.02 -6.14 -8.32
N SER A 31 -0.90 -7.11 -8.06
CA SER A 31 -2.25 -7.14 -8.63
C SER A 31 -3.11 -5.96 -8.14
N THR A 32 -3.08 -5.67 -6.84
CA THR A 32 -3.81 -4.50 -6.28
C THR A 32 -3.24 -3.18 -6.79
N THR A 33 -1.92 -3.09 -6.98
CA THR A 33 -1.28 -1.92 -7.59
C THR A 33 -1.80 -1.68 -9.01
N ILE A 34 -1.86 -2.71 -9.85
CA ILE A 34 -2.40 -2.60 -11.21
C ILE A 34 -3.89 -2.22 -11.17
N ALA A 35 -4.67 -2.90 -10.33
CA ALA A 35 -6.11 -2.63 -10.19
C ALA A 35 -6.40 -1.22 -9.63
N SER A 36 -5.49 -0.62 -8.86
CA SER A 36 -5.69 0.67 -8.19
C SER A 36 -6.01 1.82 -9.13
N VAL A 37 -5.51 1.78 -10.38
CA VAL A 37 -5.80 2.79 -11.40
C VAL A 37 -7.31 2.96 -11.60
N ILE A 38 -8.08 1.89 -11.43
CA ILE A 38 -9.55 1.89 -11.59
C ILE A 38 -10.23 1.82 -10.22
N VAL A 39 -9.79 0.91 -9.34
CA VAL A 39 -10.49 0.61 -8.09
C VAL A 39 -10.39 1.76 -7.09
N THR A 40 -9.21 2.38 -6.93
CA THR A 40 -9.02 3.47 -5.97
C THR A 40 -9.90 4.70 -6.27
N PRO A 41 -9.97 5.24 -7.51
CA PRO A 41 -10.83 6.39 -7.80
C PRO A 41 -12.32 6.04 -7.66
N ILE A 42 -12.76 4.84 -8.06
CA ILE A 42 -14.15 4.41 -7.89
C ILE A 42 -14.52 4.33 -6.41
N LEU A 43 -13.73 3.62 -5.60
CA LEU A 43 -14.00 3.49 -4.16
C LEU A 43 -13.92 4.85 -3.44
N THR A 44 -12.99 5.71 -3.84
CA THR A 44 -12.89 7.07 -3.26
C THR A 44 -14.11 7.90 -3.62
N GLY A 45 -14.58 7.85 -4.87
CA GLY A 45 -15.79 8.52 -5.31
C GLY A 45 -17.04 8.02 -4.58
N LEU A 46 -17.18 6.70 -4.39
CA LEU A 46 -18.33 6.10 -3.71
C LEU A 46 -18.36 6.41 -2.20
N LEU A 47 -17.20 6.37 -1.53
CA LEU A 47 -17.13 6.49 -0.08
C LEU A 47 -17.00 7.93 0.42
N ILE A 48 -16.41 8.83 -0.38
CA ILE A 48 -16.04 10.19 0.04
C ILE A 48 -16.59 11.26 -0.92
N GLY A 49 -17.01 10.90 -2.13
CA GLY A 49 -17.44 11.85 -3.16
C GLY A 49 -18.64 12.72 -2.79
N SER A 50 -19.42 12.33 -1.77
CA SER A 50 -20.52 13.14 -1.22
C SER A 50 -20.04 14.26 -0.28
N VAL A 51 -18.81 14.17 0.24
CA VAL A 51 -18.23 15.11 1.21
C VAL A 51 -17.16 15.98 0.58
N VAL A 52 -16.40 15.44 -0.38
CA VAL A 52 -15.29 16.13 -1.05
C VAL A 52 -15.38 15.86 -2.55
N PRO A 53 -15.19 16.87 -3.42
CA PRO A 53 -15.16 16.64 -4.87
C PRO A 53 -14.02 15.68 -5.23
N VAL A 54 -14.37 14.57 -5.90
CA VAL A 54 -13.42 13.56 -6.37
C VAL A 54 -13.30 13.64 -7.88
N ASP A 55 -12.13 14.02 -8.38
CA ASP A 55 -11.80 13.90 -9.81
C ASP A 55 -11.21 12.52 -10.09
N ALA A 56 -12.09 11.56 -10.40
CA ALA A 56 -11.71 10.18 -10.68
C ALA A 56 -10.73 10.06 -11.86
N ILE A 57 -10.84 10.91 -12.88
CA ILE A 57 -9.98 10.87 -14.06
C ILE A 57 -8.58 11.37 -13.72
N ALA A 58 -8.48 12.51 -13.04
CA ALA A 58 -7.20 13.04 -12.59
C ALA A 58 -6.51 12.09 -11.61
N MET A 59 -7.25 11.50 -10.67
CA MET A 59 -6.72 10.47 -9.77
C MET A 59 -6.19 9.26 -10.54
N SER A 60 -6.95 8.74 -11.51
CA SER A 60 -6.51 7.61 -12.36
C SER A 60 -5.22 7.91 -13.11
N LYS A 61 -5.14 9.10 -13.74
CA LYS A 61 -3.94 9.57 -14.45
C LYS A 61 -2.74 9.69 -13.52
N SER A 62 -2.95 10.23 -12.32
CA SER A 62 -1.90 10.37 -11.30
C SER A 62 -1.35 9.01 -10.86
N ILE A 63 -2.24 8.05 -10.55
CA ILE A 63 -1.82 6.69 -10.19
C ILE A 63 -1.04 6.04 -11.34
N LEU A 64 -1.51 6.18 -12.58
CA LEU A 64 -0.82 5.64 -13.73
C LEU A 64 0.61 6.20 -13.86
N GLN A 65 0.77 7.52 -13.70
CA GLN A 65 2.07 8.20 -13.87
C GLN A 65 3.03 7.98 -12.69
N VAL A 66 2.52 8.04 -11.47
CA VAL A 66 3.36 8.03 -10.25
C VAL A 66 3.64 6.62 -9.77
N VAL A 67 2.77 5.65 -10.07
CA VAL A 67 2.89 4.27 -9.57
C VAL A 67 3.20 3.29 -10.70
N LEU A 68 2.30 3.18 -11.69
CA LEU A 68 2.40 2.15 -12.74
C LEU A 68 3.62 2.36 -13.64
N VAL A 69 3.84 3.58 -14.13
CA VAL A 69 4.97 3.87 -15.02
C VAL A 69 6.33 3.51 -14.36
N PRO A 70 6.64 3.95 -13.11
CA PRO A 70 7.87 3.55 -12.45
C PRO A 70 7.98 2.05 -12.18
N VAL A 71 6.88 1.39 -11.77
CA VAL A 71 6.88 -0.06 -11.52
C VAL A 71 7.14 -0.84 -12.81
N THR A 72 6.48 -0.49 -13.91
CA THR A 72 6.71 -1.11 -15.22
C THR A 72 8.13 -0.86 -15.70
N LEU A 73 8.66 0.36 -15.56
CA LEU A 73 10.04 0.67 -15.92
C LEU A 73 11.04 -0.18 -15.10
N GLY A 74 10.84 -0.27 -13.79
CA GLY A 74 11.65 -1.11 -12.91
C GLY A 74 11.61 -2.59 -13.32
N LEU A 75 10.44 -3.11 -13.69
CA LEU A 75 10.28 -4.49 -14.18
C LEU A 75 11.00 -4.71 -15.51
N VAL A 76 10.87 -3.79 -16.46
CA VAL A 76 11.57 -3.84 -17.76
C VAL A 76 13.09 -3.82 -17.54
N LEU A 77 13.60 -2.93 -16.69
CA LEU A 77 15.03 -2.88 -16.35
C LEU A 77 15.51 -4.17 -15.68
N ASN A 78 14.73 -4.74 -14.75
CA ASN A 78 15.06 -6.01 -14.09
C ASN A 78 15.08 -7.19 -15.06
N THR A 79 14.27 -7.14 -16.12
CA THR A 79 14.22 -8.18 -17.14
C THR A 79 15.37 -8.07 -18.14
N TYR A 80 15.61 -6.87 -18.69
CA TYR A 80 16.49 -6.69 -19.85
C TYR A 80 17.84 -6.05 -19.52
N ALA A 81 17.97 -5.31 -18.42
CA ALA A 81 19.17 -4.54 -18.04
C ALA A 81 19.75 -5.00 -16.69
N LYS A 82 19.91 -6.33 -16.53
CA LYS A 82 20.43 -6.95 -15.29
C LYS A 82 21.74 -6.33 -14.76
N PRO A 83 22.74 -5.97 -15.59
CA PRO A 83 23.95 -5.32 -15.10
C PRO A 83 23.69 -3.98 -14.39
N VAL A 84 22.75 -3.18 -14.91
CA VAL A 84 22.34 -1.92 -14.28
C VAL A 84 21.66 -2.21 -12.94
N VAL A 85 20.72 -3.16 -12.92
CA VAL A 85 20.01 -3.54 -11.69
C VAL A 85 20.94 -4.10 -10.62
N SER A 86 21.98 -4.86 -10.96
CA SER A 86 22.95 -5.35 -9.97
C SER A 86 23.70 -4.22 -9.25
N VAL A 87 23.94 -3.10 -9.91
CA VAL A 87 24.58 -1.92 -9.31
C VAL A 87 23.59 -1.11 -8.48
N LEU A 88 22.33 -0.98 -8.94
CA LEU A 88 21.31 -0.21 -8.25
C LEU A 88 20.75 -0.92 -7.01
N ARG A 89 20.57 -2.24 -7.06
CA ARG A 89 19.86 -3.03 -6.04
C ARG A 89 20.39 -2.84 -4.62
N PRO A 90 21.72 -2.79 -4.36
CA PRO A 90 22.25 -2.53 -3.01
C PRO A 90 21.93 -1.12 -2.48
N LEU A 91 21.73 -0.15 -3.37
CA LEU A 91 21.42 1.25 -3.02
C LEU A 91 19.92 1.50 -2.82
N MET A 92 19.06 0.70 -3.45
CA MET A 92 17.61 0.87 -3.41
C MET A 92 17.02 0.94 -1.99
N PRO A 93 17.43 0.11 -1.00
CA PRO A 93 16.92 0.23 0.36
C PRO A 93 17.16 1.62 0.98
N PHE A 94 18.34 2.21 0.75
CA PHE A 94 18.67 3.55 1.26
C PHE A 94 17.87 4.64 0.55
N VAL A 95 17.76 4.56 -0.78
CA VAL A 95 16.95 5.50 -1.55
C VAL A 95 15.47 5.43 -1.13
N ALA A 96 14.92 4.22 -1.01
CA ALA A 96 13.55 3.99 -0.57
C ALA A 96 13.31 4.54 0.84
N LEU A 97 14.26 4.35 1.77
CA LEU A 97 14.19 4.90 3.12
C LEU A 97 14.10 6.43 3.09
N VAL A 98 15.04 7.10 2.41
CA VAL A 98 15.08 8.56 2.33
C VAL A 98 13.81 9.11 1.67
N CYS A 99 13.40 8.56 0.53
CA CYS A 99 12.19 8.97 -0.16
C CYS A 99 10.94 8.78 0.72
N THR A 100 10.82 7.64 1.41
CA THR A 100 9.69 7.36 2.30
C THR A 100 9.66 8.33 3.48
N SER A 101 10.82 8.59 4.10
CA SER A 101 10.95 9.58 5.18
C SER A 101 10.51 10.98 4.71
N MET A 102 10.87 11.39 3.50
CA MET A 102 10.44 12.67 2.93
C MET A 102 8.94 12.70 2.62
N CYS A 103 8.39 11.63 2.05
CA CYS A 103 6.96 11.50 1.74
C CYS A 103 6.08 11.54 2.99
N ILE A 104 6.55 11.00 4.12
CA ILE A 104 5.84 11.07 5.42
C ILE A 104 6.09 12.43 6.10
N GLY A 105 7.34 12.89 6.10
CA GLY A 105 7.75 14.10 6.80
C GLY A 105 7.17 15.39 6.22
N SER A 106 7.05 15.49 4.89
CA SER A 106 6.58 16.74 4.25
C SER A 106 5.13 17.08 4.61
N PRO A 107 4.13 16.17 4.48
CA PRO A 107 2.77 16.44 4.92
C PRO A 107 2.67 16.65 6.43
N LEU A 108 3.48 15.95 7.23
CA LEU A 108 3.52 16.11 8.69
C LEU A 108 3.99 17.52 9.08
N ALA A 109 5.05 18.02 8.45
CA ALA A 109 5.57 19.37 8.70
C ALA A 109 4.59 20.45 8.25
N ILE A 110 4.02 20.32 7.05
CA ILE A 110 3.05 21.29 6.50
C ILE A 110 1.80 21.37 7.37
N ASN A 111 1.33 20.23 7.90
CA ASN A 111 0.07 20.14 8.65
C ASN A 111 0.27 20.01 10.18
N GLN A 112 1.47 20.30 10.70
CA GLN A 112 1.84 20.13 12.11
C GLN A 112 0.78 20.66 13.08
N ARG A 113 0.29 21.89 12.86
CA ARG A 113 -0.68 22.54 13.75
C ARG A 113 -2.03 21.83 13.78
N GLN A 114 -2.49 21.33 12.63
CA GLN A 114 -3.75 20.58 12.52
C GLN A 114 -3.60 19.18 13.13
N ILE A 115 -2.45 18.54 12.94
CA ILE A 115 -2.18 17.21 13.49
C ILE A 115 -2.11 17.24 15.02
N LEU A 116 -1.52 18.30 15.59
CA LEU A 116 -1.43 18.48 17.05
C LEU A 116 -2.71 19.05 17.67
N SER A 117 -3.74 19.37 16.87
CA SER A 117 -5.04 19.80 17.42
C SER A 117 -5.80 18.62 18.02
N ALA A 118 -6.85 18.91 18.79
CA ALA A 118 -7.71 17.88 19.36
C ALA A 118 -8.35 17.01 18.26
N GLU A 119 -8.71 17.60 17.12
CA GLU A 119 -9.26 16.92 15.95
C GLU A 119 -8.21 16.01 15.30
N GLY A 120 -6.97 16.48 15.17
CA GLY A 120 -5.86 15.68 14.65
C GLY A 120 -5.57 14.46 15.52
N LEU A 121 -5.50 14.63 16.83
CA LEU A 121 -5.30 13.54 17.78
C LEU A 121 -6.46 12.53 17.78
N ARG A 122 -7.70 12.99 17.55
CA ARG A 122 -8.86 12.09 17.40
C ARG A 122 -8.75 11.16 16.20
N LEU A 123 -7.93 11.46 15.18
CA LEU A 123 -7.72 10.57 14.03
C LEU A 123 -6.89 9.33 14.36
N VAL A 124 -6.13 9.32 15.45
CA VAL A 124 -5.30 8.16 15.85
C VAL A 124 -6.19 6.93 16.10
N SER A 125 -7.29 7.11 16.83
CA SER A 125 -8.21 6.01 17.17
C SER A 125 -8.81 5.31 15.95
N PRO A 126 -9.45 6.00 14.97
CA PRO A 126 -10.01 5.35 13.80
C PRO A 126 -8.94 4.72 12.90
N VAL A 127 -7.74 5.30 12.80
CA VAL A 127 -6.64 4.71 12.01
C VAL A 127 -6.17 3.40 12.64
N LEU A 128 -5.89 3.38 13.94
CA LEU A 128 -5.49 2.16 14.65
C LEU A 128 -6.58 1.09 14.61
N THR A 129 -7.83 1.49 14.83
CA THR A 129 -8.97 0.58 14.78
C THR A 129 -9.13 -0.02 13.39
N PHE A 130 -9.01 0.79 12.33
CA PHE A 130 -9.09 0.32 10.96
C PHE A 130 -8.02 -0.76 10.68
N HIS A 131 -6.76 -0.51 11.03
CA HIS A 131 -5.70 -1.50 10.80
C HIS A 131 -5.85 -2.75 11.68
N ALA A 132 -6.22 -2.60 12.95
CA ALA A 132 -6.47 -3.73 13.83
C ALA A 132 -7.61 -4.62 13.29
N VAL A 133 -8.71 -4.01 12.85
CA VAL A 133 -9.83 -4.73 12.22
C VAL A 133 -9.42 -5.35 10.89
N ALA A 134 -8.68 -4.63 10.04
CA ALA A 134 -8.22 -5.15 8.75
C ALA A 134 -7.32 -6.37 8.92
N PHE A 135 -6.33 -6.31 9.82
CA PHE A 135 -5.41 -7.43 10.07
C PHE A 135 -6.15 -8.62 10.70
N THR A 136 -6.94 -8.38 11.74
CA THR A 136 -7.70 -9.45 12.40
C THR A 136 -8.70 -10.10 11.46
N SER A 137 -9.48 -9.31 10.72
CA SER A 137 -10.44 -9.85 9.75
C SER A 137 -9.74 -10.55 8.59
N GLY A 138 -8.65 -10.03 8.04
CA GLY A 138 -7.85 -10.67 6.99
C GLY A 138 -7.38 -12.07 7.41
N TYR A 139 -6.88 -12.21 8.64
CA TYR A 139 -6.49 -13.51 9.18
C TYR A 139 -7.69 -14.46 9.38
N TRP A 140 -8.73 -14.01 10.09
CA TRP A 140 -9.85 -14.87 10.47
C TRP A 140 -10.76 -15.24 9.30
N ILE A 141 -10.99 -14.34 8.34
CA ILE A 141 -11.75 -14.62 7.13
C ILE A 141 -11.05 -15.72 6.32
N SER A 142 -9.73 -15.65 6.18
CA SER A 142 -8.92 -16.66 5.49
C SER A 142 -9.01 -18.06 6.13
N LYS A 143 -9.30 -18.10 7.45
CA LYS A 143 -9.49 -19.33 8.24
C LYS A 143 -10.93 -19.87 8.24
N ILE A 144 -11.91 -19.16 7.67
CA ILE A 144 -13.30 -19.63 7.66
C ILE A 144 -13.37 -21.02 7.00
N PRO A 145 -14.21 -21.95 7.48
CA PRO A 145 -14.26 -23.34 6.99
C PRO A 145 -14.54 -23.52 5.50
N LEU A 146 -15.00 -22.47 4.80
CA LEU A 146 -15.22 -22.44 3.36
C LEU A 146 -13.90 -22.25 2.57
N LEU A 147 -12.94 -21.48 3.12
CA LEU A 147 -11.67 -21.16 2.47
C LEU A 147 -10.52 -22.07 2.96
N ARG A 148 -10.47 -22.36 4.26
CA ARG A 148 -9.47 -23.25 4.92
C ARG A 148 -8.04 -23.07 4.39
N LEU A 149 -7.60 -21.82 4.26
CA LEU A 149 -6.27 -21.53 3.75
C LEU A 149 -5.20 -21.96 4.77
N GLU A 150 -4.02 -22.29 4.26
CA GLU A 150 -2.87 -22.64 5.08
C GLU A 150 -2.48 -21.47 6.00
N GLU A 151 -1.83 -21.78 7.12
CA GLU A 151 -1.42 -20.78 8.10
C GLU A 151 -0.54 -19.68 7.50
N GLU A 152 0.39 -20.06 6.63
CA GLU A 152 1.31 -19.16 5.94
C GLU A 152 0.54 -18.15 5.05
N VAL A 153 -0.48 -18.62 4.34
CA VAL A 153 -1.36 -17.80 3.49
C VAL A 153 -2.23 -16.86 4.34
N CYS A 154 -2.77 -17.34 5.46
CA CYS A 154 -3.59 -16.52 6.36
C CYS A 154 -2.79 -15.36 6.95
N ARG A 155 -1.53 -15.61 7.34
CA ARG A 155 -0.62 -14.56 7.80
C ARG A 155 -0.32 -13.55 6.72
N THR A 156 -0.13 -14.00 5.47
CA THR A 156 0.10 -13.07 4.35
C THR A 156 -1.11 -12.21 4.03
N ILE A 157 -2.32 -12.77 4.01
CA ILE A 157 -3.56 -12.00 3.74
C ILE A 157 -3.86 -11.01 4.87
N SER A 158 -3.43 -11.32 6.09
CA SER A 158 -3.56 -10.45 7.26
C SER A 158 -2.67 -9.20 7.22
N LEU A 159 -1.68 -9.11 6.33
CA LEU A 159 -0.64 -8.06 6.32
C LEU A 159 -0.79 -7.12 5.13
#